data_AF-A0A842HKR0-F1
#
_entry.id   AF-A0A842HKR0-F1
#
_cell.length_a   1.000
_cell.length_b   1.000
_cell.length_c   1.000
_cell.angle_alpha   90.00
_cell.angle_beta   90.00
_cell.angle_gamma   90.00
#
_symmetry.space_group_name_H-M   'P 1'
#
loop_
_entity.id
_entity.type
_entity.pdbx_description
1 polymer ?
#
loop_
_entity_poly.entity_id
_entity_poly.type
_entity_poly.pdbx_seq_one_letter_code
_entity_poly.pdbx_strand_id
1 'polypeptide(L)'
;MKRKTNILTCRSKSIFAGLAAGCLFAGSSLFAANVNTYWTGGGADNDWANPDNWDNGAPSDLSGDGNVSRAFFNSTSGAVNNVDITGANVGNYMNIGFGGGTTVNLNMASGSSLSFQTPGSHLVGSNSGAASILNVTGPVSGSADYSFSGFQIGTNASDTGSAANFSGALNITDSGANTVVGRQGNGHTLTVSDGAIYNGKGMLLSGTQAVTSGVGNDNSLVVTGAGSAMTLSGLSGEFSTLALIVASRPTTGLSSSVIQSGNIVTVSDGASLTVIGDNPDATVSVLVGANHYRRDNGILVTGSGSTMTVSGDVYTQVGYNSSASDDNYLKVENGATFKTDATVDVLDGITATTGRNYLLIDNGGTFTSSSVLTNTNGLLQLAEGGVLAGKTLAGDSTALTVNVAGSGRFEAAGTGLGNTVTVNFEGQVVERLVDNEIVYDTYTAVFAVGLDGATGPATVTVDSTINLNENSILEIEVYGNGGIDSIILGSNAEFNIGSNVMLSILMGDAGPILEGDYNIFTGNIASISGDFTDMLLPELDGGKSWDTSRFNAADGWVLSVVPEPSTYAVILGAAVVLLALVRRKRK
;
A
#
# COMPACT_ATOMS: atom_id res chain seq x y z
N MET A 1 -3.44 -95.65 45.92
CA MET A 1 -3.78 -96.79 45.03
C MET A 1 -5.29 -96.85 44.85
N LYS A 2 -5.76 -97.03 43.60
CA LYS A 2 -7.16 -97.22 43.10
C LYS A 2 -8.01 -95.97 42.75
N ARG A 3 -8.39 -95.98 41.47
CA ARG A 3 -9.31 -95.17 40.65
C ARG A 3 -10.75 -95.05 41.18
N LYS A 4 -11.44 -93.95 40.81
CA LYS A 4 -12.70 -93.88 40.01
C LYS A 4 -13.21 -92.41 40.00
N THR A 5 -13.21 -91.71 38.85
CA THR A 5 -14.29 -91.57 37.85
C THR A 5 -15.35 -90.51 38.20
N ASN A 6 -15.31 -89.41 37.43
CA ASN A 6 -16.37 -88.51 36.89
C ASN A 6 -17.76 -88.45 37.55
N ILE A 7 -18.29 -87.22 37.71
CA ILE A 7 -19.31 -86.61 36.81
C ILE A 7 -19.68 -85.22 37.37
N LEU A 8 -19.44 -84.17 36.59
CA LEU A 8 -20.01 -82.82 36.76
C LEU A 8 -20.71 -82.47 35.43
N THR A 9 -22.02 -82.69 35.39
CA THR A 9 -23.00 -82.23 34.41
C THR A 9 -23.89 -81.21 35.12
N CYS A 10 -24.38 -80.10 34.58
CA CYS A 10 -24.37 -79.48 33.26
C CYS A 10 -24.77 -78.00 33.50
N ARG A 11 -24.01 -77.02 33.02
CA ARG A 11 -24.41 -75.60 32.98
C ARG A 11 -24.51 -75.16 31.51
N SER A 12 -25.70 -74.70 31.15
CA SER A 12 -25.98 -73.60 30.22
C SER A 12 -25.20 -73.54 28.90
N LYS A 13 -25.68 -74.29 27.89
CA LYS A 13 -25.46 -73.98 26.47
C LYS A 13 -26.65 -73.19 25.93
N SER A 14 -26.57 -71.86 25.93
CA SER A 14 -27.43 -71.01 25.07
C SER A 14 -27.09 -69.50 25.03
N ILE A 15 -26.04 -69.00 25.70
CA ILE A 15 -25.71 -67.55 25.70
C ILE A 15 -24.47 -67.20 24.83
N PHE A 16 -23.81 -68.17 24.17
CA PHE A 16 -22.57 -67.89 23.43
C PHE A 16 -22.69 -67.81 21.89
N ALA A 17 -23.88 -67.97 21.31
CA ALA A 17 -24.04 -67.92 19.85
C ALA A 17 -24.44 -66.54 19.30
N GLY A 18 -24.92 -65.61 20.14
CA GLY A 18 -25.34 -64.26 19.71
C GLY A 18 -24.23 -63.21 19.72
N LEU A 19 -23.11 -63.45 20.42
CA LEU A 19 -22.03 -62.45 20.57
C LEU A 19 -20.89 -62.60 19.54
N ALA A 20 -20.81 -63.74 18.83
CA ALA A 20 -19.71 -64.01 17.90
C ALA A 20 -19.94 -63.48 16.47
N ALA A 21 -21.19 -63.16 16.08
CA ALA A 21 -21.50 -62.61 14.76
C ALA A 21 -21.51 -61.06 14.73
N GLY A 22 -21.65 -60.40 15.89
CA GLY A 22 -21.63 -58.93 16.00
C GLY A 22 -20.23 -58.31 16.04
N CYS A 23 -19.21 -59.07 16.42
CA CYS A 23 -17.83 -58.56 16.56
C CYS A 23 -16.95 -58.74 15.32
N LEU A 24 -17.45 -59.38 14.25
CA LEU A 24 -16.71 -59.56 12.99
C LEU A 24 -17.08 -58.54 11.90
N PHE A 25 -18.07 -57.67 12.14
CA PHE A 25 -18.46 -56.57 11.23
C PHE A 25 -18.38 -55.17 11.85
N ALA A 26 -17.89 -55.05 13.09
CA ALA A 26 -17.68 -53.76 13.78
C ALA A 26 -16.19 -53.39 13.94
N GLY A 27 -15.32 -53.97 13.09
CA GLY A 27 -13.87 -53.74 13.09
C GLY A 27 -13.34 -52.96 11.87
N SER A 28 -14.20 -52.56 10.93
CA SER A 28 -13.82 -51.64 9.87
C SER A 28 -14.18 -50.21 10.27
N SER A 29 -13.65 -49.74 11.41
CA SER A 29 -13.34 -48.31 11.50
C SER A 29 -12.26 -48.07 10.45
N LEU A 30 -12.57 -47.19 9.51
CA LEU A 30 -11.64 -46.61 8.55
C LEU A 30 -10.38 -46.12 9.27
N PHE A 31 -9.40 -46.99 9.47
CA PHE A 31 -8.02 -46.57 9.52
C PHE A 31 -7.70 -46.23 8.08
N ALA A 32 -7.93 -44.98 7.69
CA ALA A 32 -7.25 -44.48 6.52
C ALA A 32 -5.77 -44.72 6.78
N ALA A 33 -5.17 -45.59 5.97
CA ALA A 33 -3.74 -45.80 6.03
C ALA A 33 -3.11 -44.43 5.81
N ASN A 34 -2.34 -43.95 6.79
CA ASN A 34 -1.45 -42.83 6.59
C ASN A 34 -0.44 -43.28 5.53
N VAL A 35 -0.71 -42.97 4.26
CA VAL A 35 0.24 -43.20 3.18
C VAL A 35 1.31 -42.11 3.32
N ASN A 36 2.50 -42.51 3.74
CA ASN A 36 3.68 -41.67 3.65
C ASN A 36 4.32 -41.96 2.29
N THR A 37 4.31 -40.99 1.39
CA THR A 37 4.97 -41.12 0.09
C THR A 37 6.31 -40.41 0.17
N TYR A 38 7.40 -41.14 -0.03
CA TYR A 38 8.76 -40.62 -0.02
C TYR A 38 9.35 -40.69 -1.42
N TRP A 39 9.86 -39.56 -1.91
CA TRP A 39 10.73 -39.53 -3.08
C TRP A 39 12.19 -39.50 -2.61
N THR A 40 12.98 -40.48 -3.04
CA THR A 40 14.43 -40.51 -2.75
C THR A 40 15.17 -40.22 -4.05
N GLY A 41 15.65 -38.98 -4.21
CA GLY A 41 16.39 -38.51 -5.40
C GLY A 41 17.81 -39.11 -5.55
N GLY A 42 17.97 -40.41 -5.30
CA GLY A 42 19.22 -41.17 -5.44
C GLY A 42 19.24 -42.16 -6.62
N GLY A 43 18.15 -42.28 -7.37
CA GLY A 43 18.03 -43.12 -8.57
C GLY A 43 18.68 -42.50 -9.81
N ALA A 44 19.11 -43.33 -10.76
CA ALA A 44 19.97 -42.95 -11.87
C ALA A 44 19.35 -42.02 -12.93
N ASP A 45 18.05 -41.72 -12.86
CA ASP A 45 17.33 -40.93 -13.86
C ASP A 45 16.63 -39.67 -13.34
N ASN A 46 16.55 -39.44 -12.02
CA ASN A 46 15.89 -38.27 -11.40
C ASN A 46 14.49 -37.95 -12.00
N ASP A 47 13.83 -38.93 -12.62
CA ASP A 47 12.56 -38.73 -13.33
C ASP A 47 11.39 -38.96 -12.37
N TRP A 48 10.55 -37.93 -12.22
CA TRP A 48 9.33 -37.95 -11.40
C TRP A 48 8.34 -39.01 -11.85
N ALA A 49 8.28 -39.25 -13.16
CA ALA A 49 7.37 -40.21 -13.77
C ALA A 49 7.84 -41.66 -13.58
N ASN A 50 9.09 -41.89 -13.16
CA ASN A 50 9.59 -43.23 -12.92
C ASN A 50 9.06 -43.76 -11.57
N PRO A 51 8.20 -44.81 -11.57
CA PRO A 51 7.67 -45.40 -10.35
C PRO A 51 8.74 -45.97 -9.41
N ASP A 52 9.91 -46.32 -9.94
CA ASP A 52 11.02 -46.89 -9.18
C ASP A 52 11.67 -45.86 -8.24
N ASN A 53 11.44 -44.57 -8.46
CA ASN A 53 11.93 -43.48 -7.61
C ASN A 53 11.04 -43.22 -6.38
N TRP A 54 9.95 -44.00 -6.23
CA TRP A 54 8.93 -43.81 -5.20
C TRP A 54 8.72 -45.07 -4.37
N ASP A 55 8.78 -44.93 -3.04
CA ASP A 55 8.56 -46.06 -2.11
C ASP A 55 7.18 -46.72 -2.27
N ASN A 56 6.19 -46.03 -2.88
CA ASN A 56 4.82 -46.51 -3.11
C ASN A 56 4.31 -46.35 -4.57
N GLY A 57 5.22 -46.20 -5.54
CA GLY A 57 4.86 -45.89 -6.94
C GLY A 57 4.64 -44.39 -7.20
N ALA A 58 4.81 -43.96 -8.45
CA ALA A 58 4.76 -42.54 -8.81
C ALA A 58 3.37 -41.91 -8.53
N PRO A 59 3.26 -40.90 -7.66
CA PRO A 59 2.04 -40.14 -7.50
C PRO A 59 1.97 -39.16 -8.66
N SER A 60 1.36 -39.58 -9.77
CA SER A 60 0.91 -38.63 -10.79
C SER A 60 -0.26 -37.78 -10.29
N ASP A 61 -0.84 -38.13 -9.13
CA ASP A 61 -2.00 -37.49 -8.54
C ASP A 61 -2.06 -37.77 -7.02
N LEU A 62 -2.20 -36.74 -6.18
CA LEU A 62 -2.55 -36.91 -4.76
C LEU A 62 -4.07 -37.04 -4.55
N SER A 63 -4.85 -37.05 -5.63
CA SER A 63 -6.30 -37.27 -5.59
C SER A 63 -6.64 -38.70 -5.19
N GLY A 64 -7.54 -38.85 -4.23
CA GLY A 64 -8.13 -40.13 -3.86
C GLY A 64 -7.71 -40.64 -2.48
N ASP A 65 -6.53 -40.29 -2.00
CA ASP A 65 -6.10 -40.63 -0.64
C ASP A 65 -6.56 -39.53 0.32
N GLY A 66 -7.78 -39.67 0.83
CA GLY A 66 -8.40 -38.74 1.79
C GLY A 66 -7.64 -38.51 3.10
N ASN A 67 -6.38 -39.00 3.23
CA ASN A 67 -5.45 -38.80 4.34
C ASN A 67 -3.97 -39.01 3.89
N VAL A 68 -3.48 -38.32 2.86
CA VAL A 68 -2.02 -38.21 2.68
C VAL A 68 -1.47 -37.34 3.81
N SER A 69 -0.90 -38.00 4.82
CA SER A 69 -0.42 -37.33 6.02
C SER A 69 0.97 -36.71 5.86
N ARG A 70 1.81 -37.22 4.95
CA ARG A 70 3.18 -36.72 4.69
C ARG A 70 3.59 -36.91 3.23
N ALA A 71 4.03 -35.84 2.59
CA ALA A 71 4.71 -35.87 1.29
C ALA A 71 6.05 -35.14 1.40
N PHE A 72 7.14 -35.83 1.04
CA PHE A 72 8.49 -35.27 1.07
C PHE A 72 9.02 -35.14 -0.36
N PHE A 73 9.29 -33.90 -0.75
CA PHE A 73 9.94 -33.58 -2.01
C PHE A 73 11.38 -33.19 -1.68
N ASN A 74 12.36 -34.03 -2.00
CA ASN A 74 13.77 -33.70 -1.82
C ASN A 74 14.52 -33.95 -3.14
N SER A 75 14.50 -32.94 -4.01
CA SER A 75 15.27 -32.97 -5.26
C SER A 75 16.69 -32.55 -4.96
N THR A 76 17.68 -33.30 -5.43
CA THR A 76 19.09 -32.86 -5.43
C THR A 76 19.44 -32.16 -6.75
N SER A 77 18.65 -32.34 -7.81
CA SER A 77 18.75 -31.65 -9.10
C SER A 77 17.54 -31.97 -10.00
N GLY A 78 17.00 -30.98 -10.73
CA GLY A 78 15.91 -31.17 -11.71
C GLY A 78 14.60 -30.48 -11.32
N ALA A 79 13.69 -30.29 -12.27
CA ALA A 79 12.36 -29.74 -12.01
C ALA A 79 11.42 -30.82 -11.45
N VAL A 80 10.76 -30.53 -10.33
CA VAL A 80 9.61 -31.33 -9.87
C VAL A 80 8.40 -30.82 -10.65
N ASN A 81 8.04 -31.54 -11.70
CA ASN A 81 6.95 -31.13 -12.59
C ASN A 81 5.59 -31.39 -11.94
N ASN A 82 4.80 -30.32 -11.81
CA ASN A 82 3.36 -30.24 -11.48
C ASN A 82 2.81 -31.27 -10.49
N VAL A 83 2.59 -30.83 -9.25
CA VAL A 83 1.82 -31.54 -8.24
C VAL A 83 0.40 -30.99 -8.23
N ASP A 84 -0.57 -31.80 -8.68
CA ASP A 84 -1.98 -31.44 -8.61
C ASP A 84 -2.56 -31.83 -7.23
N ILE A 85 -3.19 -30.85 -6.57
CA ILE A 85 -3.80 -30.98 -5.24
C ILE A 85 -5.31 -30.81 -5.40
N THR A 86 -6.03 -31.92 -5.42
CA THR A 86 -7.48 -31.96 -5.68
C THR A 86 -8.32 -32.39 -4.47
N GLY A 87 -7.68 -32.82 -3.38
CA GLY A 87 -8.33 -33.29 -2.16
C GLY A 87 -8.66 -32.17 -1.16
N ALA A 88 -9.72 -32.37 -0.38
CA ALA A 88 -10.27 -31.37 0.55
C ALA A 88 -9.44 -31.11 1.82
N ASN A 89 -8.36 -31.87 2.08
CA ASN A 89 -7.41 -31.66 3.19
C ASN A 89 -6.15 -32.54 2.98
N VAL A 90 -5.03 -31.97 2.51
CA VAL A 90 -3.73 -32.66 2.56
C VAL A 90 -3.01 -32.21 3.84
N GLY A 91 -3.07 -33.05 4.88
CA GLY A 91 -2.85 -32.64 6.27
C GLY A 91 -1.50 -33.01 6.89
N ASN A 92 -0.83 -31.98 7.40
CA ASN A 92 0.04 -31.90 8.60
C ASN A 92 1.56 -31.95 8.44
N TYR A 93 2.15 -32.67 7.48
CA TYR A 93 3.62 -32.72 7.34
C TYR A 93 4.06 -32.88 5.89
N MET A 94 3.75 -31.91 5.04
CA MET A 94 4.47 -31.78 3.79
C MET A 94 5.77 -30.99 4.08
N ASN A 95 6.90 -31.43 3.53
CA ASN A 95 8.14 -30.66 3.57
C ASN A 95 8.67 -30.62 2.14
N ILE A 96 8.75 -29.41 1.57
CA ILE A 96 9.27 -29.19 0.22
C ILE A 96 10.73 -28.76 0.38
N GLY A 97 11.64 -29.71 0.21
CA GLY A 97 13.06 -29.46 0.14
C GLY A 97 13.45 -29.05 -1.29
N PHE A 98 13.98 -27.84 -1.44
CA PHE A 98 14.51 -27.36 -2.70
C PHE A 98 16.01 -27.72 -2.80
N GLY A 99 16.35 -28.59 -3.74
CA GLY A 99 17.73 -28.65 -4.24
C GLY A 99 18.02 -27.44 -5.12
N GLY A 100 19.30 -27.16 -5.33
CA GLY A 100 19.74 -26.15 -6.28
C GLY A 100 19.08 -26.25 -7.64
N GLY A 101 18.51 -25.15 -8.14
CA GLY A 101 17.95 -25.12 -9.50
C GLY A 101 16.58 -25.79 -9.63
N THR A 102 15.89 -26.06 -8.53
CA THR A 102 14.61 -26.79 -8.55
C THR A 102 13.44 -25.82 -8.77
N THR A 103 12.56 -26.16 -9.72
CA THR A 103 11.23 -25.56 -9.83
C THR A 103 10.19 -26.54 -9.31
N VAL A 104 9.29 -26.08 -8.45
CA VAL A 104 8.15 -26.83 -7.92
C VAL A 104 6.87 -26.09 -8.31
N ASN A 105 5.98 -26.78 -9.03
CA ASN A 105 4.66 -26.25 -9.38
C ASN A 105 3.59 -27.01 -8.61
N LEU A 106 2.74 -26.29 -7.87
CA LEU A 106 1.59 -26.81 -7.14
C LEU A 106 0.31 -26.24 -7.77
N ASN A 107 -0.59 -27.09 -8.26
CA ASN A 107 -1.89 -26.66 -8.79
C ASN A 107 -2.99 -27.07 -7.81
N MET A 108 -3.72 -26.11 -7.28
CA MET A 108 -4.75 -26.32 -6.27
C MET A 108 -6.14 -26.30 -6.90
N ALA A 109 -6.95 -27.34 -6.64
CA ALA A 109 -8.34 -27.38 -7.08
C ALA A 109 -9.26 -26.58 -6.14
N SER A 110 -10.44 -26.23 -6.64
CA SER A 110 -11.49 -25.62 -5.81
C SER A 110 -11.84 -26.49 -4.61
N GLY A 111 -11.84 -25.88 -3.42
CA GLY A 111 -12.12 -26.51 -2.13
C GLY A 111 -10.94 -27.31 -1.57
N SER A 112 -9.77 -27.29 -2.21
CA SER A 112 -8.57 -27.93 -1.67
C SER A 112 -7.91 -27.07 -0.60
N SER A 113 -7.24 -27.74 0.35
CA SER A 113 -6.44 -27.09 1.36
C SER A 113 -5.09 -27.79 1.53
N LEU A 114 -4.03 -27.00 1.66
CA LEU A 114 -2.68 -27.45 1.94
C LEU A 114 -2.13 -26.68 3.13
N SER A 115 -1.64 -27.40 4.16
CA SER A 115 -1.16 -26.79 5.40
C SER A 115 0.19 -27.34 5.85
N PHE A 116 1.10 -26.42 6.18
CA PHE A 116 2.44 -26.68 6.69
C PHE A 116 2.54 -26.18 8.14
N GLN A 117 2.37 -27.09 9.10
CA GLN A 117 2.29 -26.74 10.52
C GLN A 117 3.65 -26.59 11.22
N THR A 118 4.75 -27.01 10.61
CA THR A 118 6.08 -26.92 11.23
C THR A 118 6.69 -25.53 11.06
N PRO A 119 6.94 -24.78 12.16
CA PRO A 119 7.58 -23.47 12.08
C PRO A 119 8.95 -23.55 11.40
N GLY A 120 9.19 -22.67 10.42
CA GLY A 120 10.48 -22.57 9.71
C GLY A 120 10.72 -23.64 8.63
N SER A 121 9.68 -24.35 8.19
CA SER A 121 9.79 -25.44 7.21
C SER A 121 9.63 -25.02 5.74
N HIS A 122 9.32 -23.76 5.44
CA HIS A 122 9.26 -23.27 4.07
C HIS A 122 10.46 -22.39 3.71
N LEU A 123 11.43 -23.00 3.06
CA LEU A 123 12.64 -22.37 2.59
C LEU A 123 12.69 -22.51 1.06
N VAL A 124 12.59 -21.41 0.32
CA VAL A 124 12.76 -21.40 -1.14
C VAL A 124 14.17 -20.88 -1.45
N GLY A 125 15.10 -21.80 -1.66
CA GLY A 125 16.53 -21.49 -1.87
C GLY A 125 17.38 -22.75 -1.73
N SER A 126 18.67 -22.65 -2.05
CA SER A 126 19.56 -23.82 -2.00
C SER A 126 20.92 -23.49 -1.39
N ASN A 127 21.65 -24.51 -0.93
CA ASN A 127 23.05 -24.29 -0.54
C ASN A 127 24.01 -24.23 -1.75
N SER A 128 23.49 -24.34 -2.98
CA SER A 128 24.28 -24.50 -4.21
C SER A 128 24.45 -23.23 -5.04
N GLY A 129 23.71 -22.16 -4.69
CA GLY A 129 23.68 -20.90 -5.42
C GLY A 129 22.79 -20.87 -6.68
N ALA A 130 22.18 -22.00 -7.05
CA ALA A 130 21.21 -22.04 -8.14
C ALA A 130 19.80 -21.65 -7.67
N ALA A 131 19.12 -20.80 -8.46
CA ALA A 131 17.77 -20.29 -8.20
C ALA A 131 16.76 -21.42 -8.00
N SER A 132 15.91 -21.29 -6.98
CA SER A 132 14.79 -22.22 -6.75
C SER A 132 13.46 -21.50 -6.88
N ILE A 133 12.48 -22.13 -7.50
CA ILE A 133 11.19 -21.50 -7.81
C ILE A 133 10.06 -22.33 -7.23
N LEU A 134 9.15 -21.70 -6.49
CA LEU A 134 7.88 -22.26 -6.05
C LEU A 134 6.74 -21.55 -6.75
N ASN A 135 5.94 -22.27 -7.53
CA ASN A 135 4.70 -21.76 -8.11
C ASN A 135 3.52 -22.45 -7.43
N VAL A 136 2.58 -21.67 -6.90
CA VAL A 136 1.32 -22.18 -6.35
C VAL A 136 0.16 -21.49 -7.06
N THR A 137 -0.61 -22.28 -7.79
CA THR A 137 -1.70 -21.78 -8.63
C THR A 137 -3.03 -22.25 -8.06
N GLY A 138 -3.87 -21.30 -7.66
CA GLY A 138 -5.24 -21.53 -7.26
C GLY A 138 -6.17 -21.84 -8.45
N PRO A 139 -7.40 -22.26 -8.17
CA PRO A 139 -8.37 -22.58 -9.21
C PRO A 139 -8.85 -21.31 -9.94
N VAL A 140 -9.33 -21.49 -11.17
CA VAL A 140 -9.99 -20.42 -11.96
C VAL A 140 -11.35 -20.00 -11.41
N SER A 141 -11.98 -20.83 -10.58
CA SER A 141 -13.28 -20.58 -9.94
C SER A 141 -13.38 -21.34 -8.62
N GLY A 142 -14.03 -20.75 -7.61
CA GLY A 142 -14.01 -21.26 -6.23
C GLY A 142 -12.80 -20.72 -5.47
N SER A 143 -12.46 -21.31 -4.33
CA SER A 143 -11.27 -20.93 -3.55
C SER A 143 -10.46 -22.16 -3.14
N ALA A 144 -9.16 -21.98 -2.96
CA ALA A 144 -8.29 -22.96 -2.33
C ALA A 144 -7.48 -22.30 -1.21
N ASP A 145 -7.07 -23.08 -0.20
CA ASP A 145 -6.37 -22.55 0.97
C ASP A 145 -4.94 -23.10 1.07
N TYR A 146 -3.94 -22.22 1.10
CA TYR A 146 -2.52 -22.55 1.27
C TYR A 146 -1.99 -21.91 2.55
N SER A 147 -1.64 -22.71 3.55
CA SER A 147 -1.24 -22.19 4.87
C SER A 147 0.11 -22.71 5.31
N PHE A 148 0.93 -21.84 5.91
CA PHE A 148 2.23 -22.20 6.44
C PHE A 148 2.56 -21.43 7.73
N SER A 149 3.65 -21.82 8.39
CA SER A 149 4.16 -21.16 9.58
C SER A 149 5.61 -20.72 9.34
N GLY A 150 5.77 -19.51 8.82
CA GLY A 150 7.06 -18.88 8.54
C GLY A 150 7.61 -19.29 7.19
N PHE A 151 7.96 -18.28 6.39
CA PHE A 151 8.37 -18.44 4.99
C PHE A 151 9.62 -17.64 4.70
N GLN A 152 10.61 -18.28 4.08
CA GLN A 152 11.87 -17.63 3.72
C GLN A 152 12.22 -17.93 2.26
N ILE A 153 12.64 -16.89 1.53
CA ILE A 153 13.24 -17.00 0.19
C ILE A 153 14.70 -16.54 0.29
N GLY A 154 15.63 -17.29 -0.31
CA GLY A 154 17.06 -16.95 -0.33
C GLY A 154 17.71 -17.14 1.03
N THR A 155 18.06 -18.38 1.36
CA THR A 155 18.56 -18.75 2.69
C THR A 155 20.06 -18.55 2.85
N ASN A 156 20.82 -18.53 1.74
CA ASN A 156 22.28 -18.45 1.75
C ASN A 156 22.80 -17.29 0.90
N ALA A 157 23.96 -16.75 1.25
CA ALA A 157 24.57 -15.61 0.56
C ALA A 157 24.90 -15.87 -0.93
N SER A 158 25.05 -17.13 -1.31
CA SER A 158 25.26 -17.54 -2.72
C SER A 158 23.96 -17.69 -3.50
N ASP A 159 22.80 -17.72 -2.86
CA ASP A 159 21.52 -17.84 -3.56
C ASP A 159 21.27 -16.61 -4.41
N THR A 160 20.84 -16.83 -5.65
CA THR A 160 20.41 -15.76 -6.54
C THR A 160 19.14 -16.17 -7.27
N GLY A 161 18.21 -15.24 -7.46
CA GLY A 161 17.06 -15.44 -8.36
C GLY A 161 15.96 -16.38 -7.86
N SER A 162 16.00 -16.86 -6.61
CA SER A 162 14.93 -17.71 -6.08
C SER A 162 13.61 -16.96 -5.98
N ALA A 163 12.49 -17.62 -6.31
CA ALA A 163 11.18 -16.97 -6.39
C ALA A 163 10.06 -17.82 -5.80
N ALA A 164 9.04 -17.16 -5.27
CA ALA A 164 7.78 -17.78 -4.88
C ALA A 164 6.62 -17.01 -5.50
N ASN A 165 5.81 -17.68 -6.31
CA ASN A 165 4.73 -17.10 -7.06
C ASN A 165 3.41 -17.74 -6.63
N PHE A 166 2.48 -16.90 -6.20
CA PHE A 166 1.12 -17.28 -5.85
C PHE A 166 0.14 -16.62 -6.81
N SER A 167 -0.77 -17.41 -7.39
CA SER A 167 -1.71 -16.93 -8.41
C SER A 167 -3.08 -17.62 -8.29
N GLY A 168 -4.10 -17.09 -8.96
CA GLY A 168 -5.46 -17.65 -8.99
C GLY A 168 -6.25 -17.39 -7.70
N ALA A 169 -7.44 -18.00 -7.58
CA ALA A 169 -8.31 -17.82 -6.42
C ALA A 169 -7.80 -18.60 -5.19
N LEU A 170 -6.68 -18.13 -4.63
CA LEU A 170 -5.92 -18.77 -3.57
C LEU A 170 -5.91 -17.90 -2.32
N ASN A 171 -6.33 -18.46 -1.18
CA ASN A 171 -6.16 -17.85 0.13
C ASN A 171 -4.87 -18.36 0.76
N ILE A 172 -3.91 -17.47 0.97
CA ILE A 172 -2.61 -17.77 1.55
C ILE A 172 -2.60 -17.27 2.99
N THR A 173 -2.20 -18.13 3.93
CA THR A 173 -2.11 -17.78 5.36
C THR A 173 -0.73 -18.10 5.91
N ASP A 174 0.06 -17.07 6.25
CA ASP A 174 1.29 -17.20 7.04
C ASP A 174 0.99 -16.95 8.53
N SER A 175 0.88 -18.05 9.28
CA SER A 175 0.64 -18.02 10.72
C SER A 175 1.91 -17.87 11.57
N GLY A 176 3.09 -17.96 10.93
CA GLY A 176 4.38 -18.09 11.61
C GLY A 176 4.95 -16.78 12.10
N ALA A 177 6.27 -16.67 12.15
CA ALA A 177 6.97 -15.40 12.34
C ALA A 177 7.00 -14.61 11.01
N ASN A 178 7.62 -13.43 11.00
CA ASN A 178 7.71 -12.60 9.80
C ASN A 178 8.26 -13.36 8.57
N THR A 179 7.65 -13.10 7.41
CA THR A 179 8.09 -13.60 6.11
C THR A 179 9.38 -12.89 5.71
N VAL A 180 10.38 -13.62 5.21
CA VAL A 180 11.67 -13.05 4.79
C VAL A 180 11.93 -13.33 3.32
N VAL A 181 12.16 -12.29 2.53
CA VAL A 181 12.56 -12.40 1.12
C VAL A 181 13.98 -11.84 0.98
N GLY A 182 14.91 -12.71 0.58
CA GLY A 182 16.34 -12.38 0.53
C GLY A 182 16.96 -12.25 1.91
N ARG A 183 16.84 -13.30 2.74
CA ARG A 183 17.55 -13.36 4.03
C ARG A 183 19.05 -13.21 3.81
N GLN A 184 19.56 -13.84 2.75
CA GLN A 184 20.89 -13.70 2.17
C GLN A 184 20.76 -13.86 0.64
N GLY A 185 21.72 -13.35 -0.14
CA GLY A 185 21.65 -13.47 -1.61
C GLY A 185 20.89 -12.34 -2.32
N ASN A 186 20.81 -12.39 -3.66
CA ASN A 186 20.31 -11.30 -4.50
C ASN A 186 19.19 -11.74 -5.46
N GLY A 187 18.31 -10.81 -5.83
CA GLY A 187 17.33 -11.02 -6.89
C GLY A 187 16.18 -11.95 -6.50
N HIS A 188 15.84 -12.06 -5.22
CA HIS A 188 14.75 -12.93 -4.78
C HIS A 188 13.39 -12.26 -4.95
N THR A 189 12.37 -13.03 -5.31
CA THR A 189 11.05 -12.47 -5.58
C THR A 189 9.94 -13.23 -4.86
N LEU A 190 9.03 -12.49 -4.22
CA LEU A 190 7.72 -12.99 -3.80
C LEU A 190 6.65 -12.30 -4.62
N THR A 191 5.83 -13.06 -5.35
CA THR A 191 4.73 -12.53 -6.17
C THR A 191 3.39 -13.07 -5.70
N VAL A 192 2.42 -12.16 -5.52
CA VAL A 192 1.01 -12.46 -5.29
C VAL A 192 0.22 -11.83 -6.43
N SER A 193 -0.48 -12.65 -7.20
CA SER A 193 -1.03 -12.28 -8.50
C SER A 193 -2.39 -12.92 -8.79
N ASP A 194 -3.05 -12.45 -9.86
CA ASP A 194 -4.22 -13.10 -10.47
C ASP A 194 -5.35 -13.49 -9.50
N GLY A 195 -5.67 -12.62 -8.53
CA GLY A 195 -6.75 -12.83 -7.56
C GLY A 195 -6.35 -13.56 -6.28
N ALA A 196 -5.06 -13.84 -6.09
CA ALA A 196 -4.57 -14.46 -4.87
C ALA A 196 -4.60 -13.48 -3.68
N ILE A 197 -4.95 -13.99 -2.50
CA ILE A 197 -5.09 -13.22 -1.26
C ILE A 197 -4.08 -13.74 -0.25
N TYR A 198 -3.08 -12.92 0.09
CA TYR A 198 -2.09 -13.21 1.11
C TYR A 198 -2.41 -12.56 2.44
N ASN A 199 -2.47 -13.35 3.49
CA ASN A 199 -2.58 -12.87 4.87
C ASN A 199 -1.40 -13.39 5.66
N GLY A 200 -0.56 -12.48 6.15
CA GLY A 200 0.60 -12.86 6.95
C GLY A 200 0.93 -11.83 8.01
N LYS A 201 2.05 -12.07 8.67
CA LYS A 201 2.64 -11.13 9.61
C LYS A 201 3.52 -10.10 8.90
N GLY A 202 4.44 -9.47 9.63
CA GLY A 202 5.37 -8.53 9.03
C GLY A 202 6.23 -9.19 7.97
N MET A 203 6.73 -8.39 7.04
CA MET A 203 7.61 -8.84 5.98
C MET A 203 8.95 -8.12 6.03
N LEU A 204 10.01 -8.87 5.78
CA LEU A 204 11.38 -8.38 5.65
C LEU A 204 11.87 -8.67 4.24
N LEU A 205 12.03 -7.61 3.45
CA LEU A 205 12.67 -7.64 2.14
C LEU A 205 14.12 -7.19 2.32
N SER A 206 15.06 -8.13 2.23
CA SER A 206 16.51 -7.98 2.44
C SER A 206 17.03 -7.90 3.89
N GLY A 207 17.70 -9.01 4.28
CA GLY A 207 18.75 -9.15 5.32
C GLY A 207 18.33 -9.26 6.79
N THR A 208 18.88 -10.22 7.55
CA THR A 208 19.04 -10.18 9.04
C THR A 208 20.26 -10.95 9.56
N GLN A 209 20.77 -10.47 10.70
CA GLN A 209 21.78 -11.01 11.65
C GLN A 209 22.99 -11.76 11.02
N ALA A 210 24.13 -11.08 10.89
CA ALA A 210 25.45 -11.67 10.60
C ALA A 210 25.73 -12.18 9.17
N VAL A 211 25.55 -11.33 8.16
CA VAL A 211 26.13 -11.60 6.82
C VAL A 211 27.52 -10.97 6.75
N THR A 212 28.57 -11.79 6.77
CA THR A 212 29.97 -11.35 6.61
C THR A 212 30.35 -11.09 5.14
N SER A 213 29.53 -11.49 4.16
CA SER A 213 29.67 -11.16 2.73
C SER A 213 28.46 -11.61 1.89
N GLY A 214 28.02 -10.83 0.87
CA GLY A 214 27.05 -11.22 -0.17
C GLY A 214 25.59 -10.83 0.09
N VAL A 215 25.22 -9.58 -0.22
CA VAL A 215 24.10 -8.88 0.44
C VAL A 215 22.92 -8.62 -0.49
N GLY A 216 21.78 -9.24 -0.16
CA GLY A 216 20.42 -8.68 -0.16
C GLY A 216 20.06 -7.60 -1.18
N ASN A 217 20.51 -7.70 -2.43
CA ASN A 217 20.22 -6.73 -3.48
C ASN A 217 19.10 -7.22 -4.38
N ASP A 218 18.41 -6.29 -5.02
CA ASP A 218 17.46 -6.56 -6.09
C ASP A 218 16.31 -7.49 -5.69
N ASN A 219 16.00 -7.58 -4.39
CA ASN A 219 14.88 -8.42 -3.94
C ASN A 219 13.56 -7.68 -4.17
N SER A 220 12.53 -8.41 -4.56
CA SER A 220 11.25 -7.83 -4.86
C SER A 220 10.08 -8.51 -4.15
N LEU A 221 9.14 -7.68 -3.70
CA LEU A 221 7.79 -8.09 -3.37
C LEU A 221 6.88 -7.51 -4.45
N VAL A 222 6.10 -8.34 -5.11
CA VAL A 222 5.17 -7.91 -6.17
C VAL A 222 3.76 -8.35 -5.79
N VAL A 223 2.85 -7.38 -5.70
CA VAL A 223 1.40 -7.62 -5.58
C VAL A 223 0.76 -7.02 -6.83
N THR A 224 0.20 -7.86 -7.70
CA THR A 224 -0.27 -7.43 -9.03
C THR A 224 -1.58 -8.10 -9.44
N GLY A 225 -2.34 -7.46 -10.32
CA GLY A 225 -3.56 -8.00 -10.88
C GLY A 225 -4.80 -7.72 -10.03
N ALA A 226 -5.92 -7.46 -10.73
CA ALA A 226 -7.17 -7.10 -10.10
C ALA A 226 -7.67 -8.22 -9.17
N GLY A 227 -8.07 -7.83 -7.95
CA GLY A 227 -8.53 -8.76 -6.93
C GLY A 227 -7.43 -9.43 -6.12
N SER A 228 -6.15 -9.28 -6.52
CA SER A 228 -5.03 -9.71 -5.69
C SER A 228 -4.89 -8.79 -4.47
N ALA A 229 -4.63 -9.37 -3.32
CA ALA A 229 -4.50 -8.63 -2.08
C ALA A 229 -3.41 -9.21 -1.19
N MET A 230 -2.69 -8.35 -0.47
CA MET A 230 -1.77 -8.74 0.60
C MET A 230 -2.08 -7.94 1.86
N THR A 231 -2.22 -8.62 2.99
CA THR A 231 -2.38 -8.01 4.31
C THR A 231 -1.25 -8.48 5.24
N LEU A 232 -0.53 -7.52 5.83
CA LEU A 232 0.53 -7.73 6.82
C LEU A 232 0.05 -7.19 8.17
N SER A 233 -0.14 -8.07 9.16
CA SER A 233 -0.71 -7.74 10.50
C SER A 233 -0.21 -8.69 11.60
N GLY A 234 -0.38 -8.40 12.89
CA GLY A 234 -0.09 -9.36 13.96
C GLY A 234 1.39 -9.51 14.28
N LEU A 235 2.13 -8.40 14.32
CA LEU A 235 3.59 -8.42 14.49
C LEU A 235 4.00 -9.06 15.82
N SER A 236 4.92 -10.02 15.77
CA SER A 236 5.37 -10.77 16.96
C SER A 236 6.83 -11.24 16.79
N GLY A 237 7.58 -11.37 17.88
CA GLY A 237 8.98 -11.86 17.87
C GLY A 237 10.05 -10.75 17.95
N GLU A 238 11.30 -11.05 17.56
CA GLU A 238 12.44 -10.09 17.57
C GLU A 238 12.22 -8.83 16.70
N PHE A 239 11.20 -8.86 15.84
CA PHE A 239 10.79 -7.78 14.94
C PHE A 239 9.42 -7.19 15.30
N SER A 240 9.01 -7.25 16.58
CA SER A 240 7.70 -6.78 17.06
C SER A 240 7.38 -5.29 16.80
N THR A 241 8.33 -4.56 16.20
CA THR A 241 8.26 -3.14 15.81
C THR A 241 8.31 -2.92 14.29
N LEU A 242 8.27 -3.97 13.46
CA LEU A 242 8.60 -3.84 12.03
C LEU A 242 7.61 -4.62 11.14
N ALA A 243 6.77 -3.90 10.38
CA ALA A 243 5.74 -4.51 9.54
C ALA A 243 6.18 -4.73 8.10
N LEU A 244 6.93 -3.79 7.51
CA LEU A 244 7.50 -3.94 6.18
C LEU A 244 8.85 -3.25 6.15
N ILE A 245 9.91 -4.01 5.86
CA ILE A 245 11.24 -3.43 5.70
C ILE A 245 11.73 -3.71 4.30
N VAL A 246 12.11 -2.64 3.61
CA VAL A 246 12.79 -2.68 2.32
C VAL A 246 14.25 -2.31 2.56
N ALA A 247 15.08 -3.35 2.62
CA ALA A 247 16.45 -3.39 3.13
C ALA A 247 16.53 -3.15 4.65
N SER A 248 17.13 -4.09 5.41
CA SER A 248 17.30 -3.97 6.86
C SER A 248 18.74 -4.04 7.36
N ARG A 249 18.97 -3.50 8.56
CA ARG A 249 20.29 -3.40 9.21
C ARG A 249 20.78 -4.80 9.62
N PRO A 250 22.04 -5.17 9.36
CA PRO A 250 22.66 -6.26 10.09
C PRO A 250 22.81 -5.86 11.57
N THR A 251 22.21 -6.64 12.47
CA THR A 251 22.23 -6.41 13.94
C THR A 251 23.65 -6.40 14.51
N THR A 252 24.64 -6.97 13.80
CA THR A 252 26.03 -7.09 14.23
C THR A 252 26.97 -6.86 13.03
N GLY A 253 27.73 -5.76 13.04
CA GLY A 253 28.80 -5.49 12.05
C GLY A 253 28.81 -4.06 11.51
N LEU A 254 29.89 -3.32 11.77
CA LEU A 254 30.17 -1.97 11.25
C LEU A 254 30.91 -2.02 9.90
N SER A 255 30.81 -3.10 9.11
CA SER A 255 31.59 -3.19 7.88
C SER A 255 31.03 -2.22 6.82
N SER A 256 31.75 -1.13 6.62
CA SER A 256 31.48 -0.01 5.72
C SER A 256 31.51 -0.34 4.21
N SER A 257 31.25 -1.58 3.80
CA SER A 257 31.49 -2.04 2.42
C SER A 257 30.32 -2.82 1.79
N VAL A 258 29.16 -2.82 2.43
CA VAL A 258 28.01 -3.64 2.05
C VAL A 258 26.87 -2.70 1.67
N ILE A 259 26.77 -2.37 0.38
CA ILE A 259 25.66 -1.58 -0.17
C ILE A 259 24.49 -2.54 -0.40
N GLN A 260 23.34 -2.23 0.21
CA GLN A 260 22.07 -2.87 -0.11
C GLN A 260 21.30 -1.99 -1.10
N SER A 261 21.05 -2.50 -2.30
CA SER A 261 20.40 -1.73 -3.37
C SER A 261 19.35 -2.50 -4.15
N GLY A 262 18.42 -1.76 -4.77
CA GLY A 262 17.45 -2.29 -5.73
C GLY A 262 16.31 -3.11 -5.11
N ASN A 263 16.12 -3.08 -3.78
CA ASN A 263 15.02 -3.81 -3.17
C ASN A 263 13.71 -3.02 -3.38
N ILE A 264 12.70 -3.66 -3.99
CA ILE A 264 11.49 -2.95 -4.44
C ILE A 264 10.22 -3.71 -4.04
N VAL A 265 9.30 -3.00 -3.40
CA VAL A 265 7.91 -3.44 -3.25
C VAL A 265 7.09 -2.80 -4.37
N THR A 266 6.38 -3.60 -5.17
CA THR A 266 5.51 -3.12 -6.24
C THR A 266 4.07 -3.54 -5.98
N VAL A 267 3.14 -2.58 -6.02
CA VAL A 267 1.69 -2.82 -6.00
C VAL A 267 1.12 -2.29 -7.30
N SER A 268 0.53 -3.17 -8.12
CA SER A 268 0.18 -2.85 -9.50
C SER A 268 -1.12 -3.46 -10.01
N ASP A 269 -1.61 -2.97 -11.15
CA ASP A 269 -2.70 -3.55 -11.94
C ASP A 269 -4.01 -3.82 -11.16
N GLY A 270 -4.39 -2.91 -10.25
CA GLY A 270 -5.61 -3.01 -9.47
C GLY A 270 -5.50 -3.87 -8.20
N ALA A 271 -4.28 -4.23 -7.80
CA ALA A 271 -4.01 -4.99 -6.59
C ALA A 271 -4.00 -4.13 -5.32
N SER A 272 -4.04 -4.78 -4.15
CA SER A 272 -4.00 -4.08 -2.86
C SER A 272 -2.95 -4.63 -1.90
N LEU A 273 -2.25 -3.73 -1.19
CA LEU A 273 -1.35 -4.06 -0.08
C LEU A 273 -1.77 -3.27 1.17
N THR A 274 -2.07 -3.98 2.25
CA THR A 274 -2.46 -3.39 3.53
C THR A 274 -1.43 -3.76 4.60
N VAL A 275 -0.93 -2.75 5.31
CA VAL A 275 -0.01 -2.88 6.43
C VAL A 275 -0.69 -2.33 7.68
N ILE A 276 -0.89 -3.18 8.69
CA ILE A 276 -1.62 -2.82 9.91
C ILE A 276 -0.67 -2.88 11.11
N GLY A 277 -0.51 -1.75 11.79
CA GLY A 277 0.11 -1.67 13.11
C GLY A 277 -0.91 -1.98 14.19
N ASP A 278 -0.90 -3.20 14.71
CA ASP A 278 -1.82 -3.68 15.74
C ASP A 278 -1.18 -3.84 17.12
N ASN A 279 0.05 -3.34 17.29
CA ASN A 279 0.78 -3.37 18.55
C ASN A 279 0.86 -1.97 19.18
N PRO A 280 -0.01 -1.65 20.17
CA PRO A 280 -0.03 -0.33 20.81
C PRO A 280 1.23 -0.03 21.63
N ASP A 281 2.04 -1.06 21.95
CA ASP A 281 3.26 -0.93 22.74
C ASP A 281 4.53 -0.83 21.87
N ALA A 282 4.40 -0.88 20.54
CA ALA A 282 5.53 -0.85 19.61
C ALA A 282 5.26 0.08 18.44
N THR A 283 6.16 1.03 18.19
CA THR A 283 6.17 1.77 16.93
C THR A 283 6.45 0.80 15.81
N VAL A 284 5.44 0.52 14.99
CA VAL A 284 5.56 -0.33 13.81
C VAL A 284 6.16 0.50 12.70
N SER A 285 7.14 0.01 11.94
CA SER A 285 7.71 0.79 10.84
C SER A 285 7.54 0.16 9.46
N VAL A 286 7.23 1.01 8.47
CA VAL A 286 7.49 0.78 7.05
C VAL A 286 8.79 1.51 6.72
N LEU A 287 9.88 0.79 6.49
CA LEU A 287 11.20 1.37 6.30
C LEU A 287 11.69 1.14 4.87
N VAL A 288 12.05 2.20 4.16
CA VAL A 288 12.69 2.12 2.85
C VAL A 288 14.11 2.66 2.96
N GLY A 289 15.12 1.79 2.86
CA GLY A 289 16.51 2.25 2.88
C GLY A 289 17.03 2.69 4.26
N ALA A 290 16.51 2.14 5.36
CA ALA A 290 16.96 2.47 6.71
C ALA A 290 18.43 2.06 7.00
N ASN A 291 19.33 3.06 7.08
CA ASN A 291 20.72 3.09 7.58
C ASN A 291 21.79 3.42 6.51
N HIS A 292 23.06 3.58 6.92
CA HIS A 292 24.20 3.87 6.05
C HIS A 292 24.36 2.82 4.90
N TYR A 293 24.62 3.29 3.67
CA TYR A 293 24.93 2.51 2.45
C TYR A 293 23.73 1.80 1.81
N ARG A 294 22.66 2.55 1.51
CA ARG A 294 21.39 2.08 0.95
C ARG A 294 20.99 2.89 -0.27
N ARG A 295 20.88 2.23 -1.43
CA ARG A 295 20.58 2.90 -2.71
C ARG A 295 19.40 2.28 -3.43
N ASP A 296 18.62 3.08 -4.15
CA ASP A 296 17.63 2.56 -5.09
C ASP A 296 16.61 1.58 -4.48
N ASN A 297 16.35 1.68 -3.17
CA ASN A 297 15.32 0.86 -2.53
C ASN A 297 13.99 1.61 -2.56
N GLY A 298 12.89 0.91 -2.82
CA GLY A 298 11.65 1.62 -3.04
C GLY A 298 10.37 0.88 -2.76
N ILE A 299 9.32 1.67 -2.63
CA ILE A 299 7.94 1.24 -2.74
C ILE A 299 7.35 1.95 -3.97
N LEU A 300 6.82 1.17 -4.91
CA LEU A 300 6.13 1.63 -6.10
C LEU A 300 4.68 1.18 -6.06
N VAL A 301 3.75 2.13 -6.00
CA VAL A 301 2.31 1.87 -6.15
C VAL A 301 1.89 2.47 -7.49
N THR A 302 1.46 1.63 -8.43
CA THR A 302 1.26 2.04 -9.83
C THR A 302 0.02 1.41 -10.45
N GLY A 303 -0.61 2.08 -11.40
CA GLY A 303 -1.76 1.56 -12.14
C GLY A 303 -3.11 1.84 -11.46
N SER A 304 -4.13 2.07 -12.29
CA SER A 304 -5.46 2.46 -11.82
C SER A 304 -6.08 1.38 -10.92
N GLY A 305 -6.60 1.83 -9.78
CA GLY A 305 -7.23 0.95 -8.77
C GLY A 305 -6.23 0.27 -7.83
N SER A 306 -4.93 0.33 -8.10
CA SER A 306 -3.91 -0.20 -7.19
C SER A 306 -3.87 0.63 -5.92
N THR A 307 -3.88 -0.03 -4.76
CA THR A 307 -3.92 0.66 -3.47
C THR A 307 -2.90 0.10 -2.48
N MET A 308 -2.11 0.97 -1.86
CA MET A 308 -1.39 0.65 -0.63
C MET A 308 -2.00 1.40 0.55
N THR A 309 -2.30 0.69 1.65
CA THR A 309 -2.82 1.28 2.88
C THR A 309 -1.89 0.94 4.04
N VAL A 310 -1.48 1.96 4.79
CA VAL A 310 -0.71 1.84 6.03
C VAL A 310 -1.57 2.41 7.16
N SER A 311 -1.98 1.57 8.10
CA SER A 311 -2.91 1.99 9.16
C SER A 311 -2.47 1.56 10.56
N GLY A 312 -2.83 2.33 11.59
CA GLY A 312 -2.56 2.04 13.01
C GLY A 312 -1.32 2.77 13.53
N ASP A 313 -0.71 2.26 14.61
CA ASP A 313 0.49 2.85 15.22
C ASP A 313 1.76 2.53 14.40
N VAL A 314 1.71 2.88 13.11
CA VAL A 314 2.77 2.70 12.12
C VAL A 314 3.48 4.03 11.89
N TYR A 315 4.76 3.95 11.51
CA TYR A 315 5.63 5.04 11.11
C TYR A 315 6.25 4.66 9.76
N THR A 316 6.07 5.49 8.74
CA THR A 316 6.67 5.25 7.42
C THR A 316 7.92 6.11 7.27
N GLN A 317 9.04 5.52 6.89
CA GLN A 317 10.30 6.24 6.67
C GLN A 317 10.86 5.91 5.30
N VAL A 318 11.25 6.96 4.57
CA VAL A 318 11.97 6.84 3.29
C VAL A 318 13.37 7.44 3.47
N GLY A 319 14.39 6.61 3.33
CA GLY A 319 15.79 6.97 3.52
C GLY A 319 16.27 6.91 4.97
N TYR A 320 17.47 7.43 5.21
CA TYR A 320 18.09 7.54 6.52
C TYR A 320 19.04 8.72 6.57
N ASN A 321 19.11 9.41 7.71
CA ASN A 321 19.96 10.59 7.92
C ASN A 321 21.47 10.20 7.96
N SER A 322 22.02 9.88 6.79
CA SER A 322 23.43 9.57 6.58
C SER A 322 23.84 9.84 5.14
N SER A 323 25.12 10.12 4.91
CA SER A 323 25.69 10.45 3.60
C SER A 323 25.78 9.28 2.62
N ALA A 324 25.15 8.16 2.93
CA ALA A 324 25.22 6.93 2.15
C ALA A 324 23.83 6.29 1.94
N SER A 325 22.74 7.01 2.25
CA SER A 325 21.37 6.59 1.95
C SER A 325 20.79 7.55 0.93
N ASP A 326 20.85 7.17 -0.35
CA ASP A 326 20.50 7.97 -1.51
C ASP A 326 19.53 7.21 -2.45
N ASP A 327 18.71 7.95 -3.21
CA ASP A 327 17.77 7.42 -4.20
C ASP A 327 16.77 6.38 -3.67
N ASN A 328 16.49 6.37 -2.37
CA ASN A 328 15.40 5.56 -1.82
C ASN A 328 14.07 6.28 -2.01
N TYR A 329 13.01 5.55 -2.36
CA TYR A 329 11.79 6.20 -2.81
C TYR A 329 10.49 5.57 -2.32
N LEU A 330 9.48 6.43 -2.22
CA LEU A 330 8.07 6.04 -2.24
C LEU A 330 7.44 6.73 -3.45
N LYS A 331 7.01 5.95 -4.43
CA LYS A 331 6.39 6.46 -5.65
C LYS A 331 4.95 6.00 -5.76
N VAL A 332 4.05 6.93 -6.05
CA VAL A 332 2.63 6.67 -6.33
C VAL A 332 2.30 7.25 -7.69
N GLU A 333 1.90 6.40 -8.63
CA GLU A 333 1.73 6.82 -10.02
C GLU A 333 0.59 6.14 -10.78
N ASN A 334 0.29 6.64 -11.97
CA ASN A 334 -0.62 6.03 -12.95
C ASN A 334 -2.02 5.73 -12.39
N GLY A 335 -2.59 6.66 -11.61
CA GLY A 335 -3.92 6.51 -10.98
C GLY A 335 -3.97 5.61 -9.74
N ALA A 336 -2.82 5.20 -9.20
CA ALA A 336 -2.75 4.42 -7.97
C ALA A 336 -2.99 5.28 -6.72
N THR A 337 -3.23 4.64 -5.58
CA THR A 337 -3.46 5.33 -4.30
C THR A 337 -2.59 4.79 -3.18
N PHE A 338 -1.95 5.68 -2.42
CA PHE A 338 -1.32 5.38 -1.13
C PHE A 338 -2.09 6.08 -0.01
N LYS A 339 -2.56 5.35 0.99
CA LYS A 339 -3.32 5.87 2.13
C LYS A 339 -2.58 5.59 3.42
N THR A 340 -2.49 6.59 4.28
CA THR A 340 -1.81 6.43 5.56
C THR A 340 -2.44 7.24 6.68
N ASP A 341 -2.57 6.64 7.86
CA ASP A 341 -2.74 7.37 9.13
C ASP A 341 -1.44 7.41 9.96
N ALA A 342 -0.39 6.77 9.46
CA ALA A 342 0.96 6.82 10.01
C ALA A 342 1.62 8.17 9.74
N THR A 343 2.49 8.59 10.68
CA THR A 343 3.49 9.63 10.39
C THR A 343 4.40 9.13 9.27
N VAL A 344 4.66 9.98 8.29
CA VAL A 344 5.57 9.66 7.18
C VAL A 344 6.75 10.62 7.21
N ASP A 345 7.96 10.07 7.27
CA ASP A 345 9.21 10.83 7.28
C ASP A 345 10.03 10.53 6.03
N VAL A 346 10.31 11.56 5.23
CA VAL A 346 11.25 11.49 4.10
C VAL A 346 12.57 12.14 4.53
N LEU A 347 13.64 11.36 4.65
CA LEU A 347 14.91 11.79 5.23
C LEU A 347 15.99 12.09 4.19
N ASP A 348 16.92 12.96 4.55
CA ASP A 348 18.02 13.47 3.72
C ASP A 348 18.89 12.38 3.06
N GLY A 349 19.29 12.66 1.81
CA GLY A 349 20.50 12.12 1.19
C GLY A 349 21.44 13.31 0.94
N ILE A 350 22.51 13.43 1.76
CA ILE A 350 23.26 14.66 2.13
C ILE A 350 23.83 15.54 0.97
N THR A 351 23.59 15.25 -0.31
CA THR A 351 24.03 16.13 -1.41
C THR A 351 22.93 16.40 -2.44
N ALA A 352 22.46 17.65 -2.47
CA ALA A 352 21.43 18.20 -3.37
C ALA A 352 21.69 18.04 -4.89
N THR A 353 22.82 17.47 -5.31
CA THR A 353 23.19 17.33 -6.72
C THR A 353 23.17 15.90 -7.25
N THR A 354 23.25 14.87 -6.41
CA THR A 354 23.25 13.45 -6.83
C THR A 354 22.82 12.58 -5.65
N GLY A 355 21.56 12.13 -5.63
CA GLY A 355 21.11 11.12 -4.66
C GLY A 355 20.26 11.62 -3.49
N ARG A 356 19.02 12.05 -3.75
CA ARG A 356 18.04 12.39 -2.68
C ARG A 356 17.08 11.24 -2.49
N ASN A 357 16.65 10.98 -1.25
CA ASN A 357 15.47 10.15 -1.03
C ASN A 357 14.23 10.96 -1.39
N TYR A 358 13.22 10.33 -1.97
CA TYR A 358 12.07 11.05 -2.50
C TYR A 358 10.72 10.39 -2.29
N LEU A 359 9.73 11.23 -2.04
CA LEU A 359 8.32 10.91 -2.22
C LEU A 359 7.87 11.57 -3.53
N LEU A 360 7.50 10.75 -4.51
CA LEU A 360 7.06 11.20 -5.83
C LEU A 360 5.63 10.75 -6.09
N ILE A 361 4.77 11.71 -6.40
CA ILE A 361 3.37 11.47 -6.75
C ILE A 361 3.18 11.98 -8.18
N ASP A 362 2.85 11.09 -9.12
CA ASP A 362 2.93 11.38 -10.56
C ASP A 362 1.79 10.71 -11.34
N ASN A 363 1.56 11.12 -12.58
CA ASN A 363 0.59 10.58 -13.53
C ASN A 363 -0.77 10.16 -12.91
N GLY A 364 -1.42 11.06 -12.18
CA GLY A 364 -2.71 10.77 -11.53
C GLY A 364 -2.64 9.98 -10.21
N GLY A 365 -1.45 9.67 -9.72
CA GLY A 365 -1.26 9.02 -8.42
C GLY A 365 -1.82 9.88 -7.27
N THR A 366 -2.35 9.24 -6.24
CA THR A 366 -2.94 9.93 -5.07
C THR A 366 -2.28 9.47 -3.78
N PHE A 367 -1.73 10.39 -3.00
CA PHE A 367 -1.24 10.15 -1.65
C PHE A 367 -2.15 10.84 -0.64
N THR A 368 -2.75 10.07 0.25
CA THR A 368 -3.62 10.60 1.31
C THR A 368 -3.03 10.30 2.67
N SER A 369 -2.80 11.35 3.48
CA SER A 369 -2.37 11.21 4.87
C SER A 369 -3.35 11.89 5.82
N SER A 370 -3.87 11.14 6.79
CA SER A 370 -4.62 11.74 7.91
C SER A 370 -3.73 12.19 9.07
N SER A 371 -2.41 11.99 8.96
CA SER A 371 -1.41 12.30 9.99
C SER A 371 -0.35 13.26 9.47
N VAL A 372 0.74 13.41 10.21
CA VAL A 372 1.84 14.33 9.90
C VAL A 372 2.75 13.73 8.82
N LEU A 373 2.93 14.47 7.72
CA LEU A 373 4.03 14.23 6.78
C LEU A 373 5.20 15.12 7.19
N THR A 374 6.28 14.50 7.66
CA THR A 374 7.58 15.15 7.89
C THR A 374 8.49 14.91 6.70
N ASN A 375 9.22 15.94 6.28
CA ASN A 375 10.30 15.74 5.33
C ASN A 375 11.50 16.58 5.79
N THR A 376 12.62 15.88 6.01
CA THR A 376 13.87 16.43 6.51
C THR A 376 14.88 16.37 5.36
N ASN A 377 14.87 17.40 4.50
CA ASN A 377 15.74 17.56 3.31
C ASN A 377 15.59 16.48 2.22
N GLY A 378 14.57 15.63 2.28
CA GLY A 378 14.17 14.78 1.17
C GLY A 378 13.51 15.57 0.05
N LEU A 379 13.35 14.97 -1.13
CA LEU A 379 12.57 15.57 -2.21
C LEU A 379 11.11 15.12 -2.09
N LEU A 380 10.18 16.07 -1.94
CA LEU A 380 8.76 15.84 -2.16
C LEU A 380 8.35 16.52 -3.47
N GLN A 381 7.92 15.72 -4.44
CA GLN A 381 7.52 16.22 -5.75
C GLN A 381 6.14 15.69 -6.13
N LEU A 382 5.27 16.60 -6.56
CA LEU A 382 4.03 16.30 -7.24
C LEU A 382 4.21 16.66 -8.72
N ALA A 383 4.15 15.66 -9.58
CA ALA A 383 4.24 15.78 -11.03
C ALA A 383 2.83 15.68 -11.65
N GLU A 384 2.74 15.51 -12.97
CA GLU A 384 1.51 15.66 -13.76
C GLU A 384 0.33 14.84 -13.16
N GLY A 385 -0.73 15.52 -12.73
CA GLY A 385 -1.93 14.91 -12.15
C GLY A 385 -1.74 14.29 -10.76
N GLY A 386 -0.56 14.37 -10.16
CA GLY A 386 -0.31 13.84 -8.81
C GLY A 386 -1.08 14.62 -7.74
N VAL A 387 -1.76 13.91 -6.84
CA VAL A 387 -2.56 14.50 -5.75
C VAL A 387 -1.93 14.18 -4.39
N LEU A 388 -1.58 15.21 -3.62
CA LEU A 388 -1.25 15.08 -2.20
C LEU A 388 -2.39 15.67 -1.37
N ALA A 389 -3.10 14.82 -0.64
CA ALA A 389 -4.19 15.21 0.24
C ALA A 389 -3.83 14.95 1.70
N GLY A 390 -3.81 16.00 2.53
CA GLY A 390 -3.38 15.84 3.91
C GLY A 390 -3.86 16.91 4.88
N LYS A 391 -3.83 16.56 6.18
CA LYS A 391 -4.22 17.46 7.27
C LYS A 391 -3.07 18.29 7.87
N THR A 392 -1.85 17.74 7.86
CA THR A 392 -0.69 18.43 8.43
C THR A 392 0.59 18.07 7.68
N LEU A 393 1.22 19.06 7.07
CA LEU A 393 2.61 19.04 6.64
C LEU A 393 3.45 19.83 7.64
N ALA A 394 4.51 19.19 8.16
CA ALA A 394 5.47 19.83 9.05
C ALA A 394 6.89 19.57 8.55
N GLY A 395 7.75 20.59 8.50
CA GLY A 395 9.19 20.39 8.39
C GLY A 395 9.80 20.22 9.77
N ASP A 396 10.94 19.54 9.87
CA ASP A 396 11.84 19.70 11.02
C ASP A 396 12.46 21.13 11.00
N SER A 397 13.39 21.44 11.89
CA SER A 397 14.18 22.68 12.00
C SER A 397 14.92 23.13 10.72
N THR A 398 14.84 22.37 9.62
CA THR A 398 15.41 22.65 8.30
C THR A 398 14.29 22.80 7.27
N ALA A 399 14.42 23.76 6.36
CA ALA A 399 13.37 24.12 5.41
C ALA A 399 12.91 22.95 4.51
N LEU A 400 11.65 22.53 4.60
CA LEU A 400 10.98 21.63 3.67
C LEU A 400 10.61 22.40 2.41
N THR A 401 11.01 21.93 1.23
CA THR A 401 10.49 22.44 -0.05
C THR A 401 9.59 21.40 -0.71
N VAL A 402 8.34 21.78 -0.99
CA VAL A 402 7.37 21.00 -1.76
C VAL A 402 7.22 21.66 -3.12
N ASN A 403 7.49 20.93 -4.20
CA ASN A 403 7.28 21.43 -5.55
C ASN A 403 6.06 20.73 -6.17
N VAL A 404 5.05 21.52 -6.49
CA VAL A 404 3.85 21.11 -7.22
C VAL A 404 4.00 21.63 -8.65
N ALA A 405 4.35 20.74 -9.57
CA ALA A 405 4.67 21.11 -10.94
C ALA A 405 3.67 20.51 -11.94
N GLY A 406 3.56 21.14 -13.12
CA GLY A 406 2.67 20.65 -14.18
C GLY A 406 1.21 20.72 -13.74
N SER A 407 0.47 19.61 -13.85
CA SER A 407 -0.93 19.50 -13.37
C SER A 407 -1.06 18.90 -11.97
N GLY A 408 0.00 18.96 -11.16
CA GLY A 408 -0.04 18.49 -9.78
C GLY A 408 -1.03 19.26 -8.91
N ARG A 409 -1.59 18.59 -7.90
CA ARG A 409 -2.61 19.13 -6.99
C ARG A 409 -2.22 18.88 -5.52
N PHE A 410 -2.23 19.94 -4.73
CA PHE A 410 -2.09 19.86 -3.27
C PHE A 410 -3.39 20.27 -2.60
N GLU A 411 -3.99 19.33 -1.86
CA GLU A 411 -5.21 19.54 -1.06
C GLU A 411 -4.84 19.61 0.42
N ALA A 412 -5.17 20.73 1.06
CA ALA A 412 -4.83 20.98 2.45
C ALA A 412 -6.03 21.41 3.30
N ALA A 413 -6.14 20.85 4.50
CA ALA A 413 -7.10 21.27 5.51
C ALA A 413 -6.49 21.16 6.92
N GLY A 414 -6.96 21.92 7.91
CA GLY A 414 -6.50 21.82 9.30
C GLY A 414 -5.36 22.77 9.67
N THR A 415 -4.53 22.43 10.64
CA THR A 415 -3.51 23.34 11.20
C THR A 415 -2.19 23.34 10.39
N GLY A 416 -2.29 23.14 9.08
CA GLY A 416 -1.49 22.13 8.37
C GLY A 416 -0.23 22.54 7.61
N LEU A 417 0.30 23.76 7.70
CA LEU A 417 1.60 24.09 7.11
C LEU A 417 2.51 24.83 8.10
N GLY A 418 3.50 24.11 8.64
CA GLY A 418 4.44 24.63 9.64
C GLY A 418 5.43 25.66 9.09
N ASN A 419 6.10 26.39 9.98
CA ASN A 419 6.94 27.55 9.65
C ASN A 419 8.28 27.27 8.99
N THR A 420 8.60 26.01 8.76
CA THR A 420 9.77 25.58 8.00
C THR A 420 9.39 25.04 6.64
N VAL A 421 8.13 25.17 6.19
CA VAL A 421 7.69 24.69 4.88
C VAL A 421 7.75 25.81 3.84
N THR A 422 8.16 25.46 2.62
CA THR A 422 8.03 26.26 1.41
C THR A 422 7.32 25.41 0.38
N VAL A 423 6.18 25.85 -0.14
CA VAL A 423 5.46 25.16 -1.22
C VAL A 423 5.50 26.03 -2.47
N ASN A 424 6.04 25.49 -3.56
CA ASN A 424 6.08 26.14 -4.86
C ASN A 424 5.07 25.47 -5.78
N PHE A 425 4.17 26.25 -6.37
CA PHE A 425 3.25 25.83 -7.41
C PHE A 425 3.75 26.39 -8.73
N GLU A 426 4.02 25.52 -9.69
CA GLU A 426 4.62 25.87 -10.98
C GLU A 426 3.82 25.19 -12.09
N GLY A 427 2.84 25.92 -12.64
CA GLY A 427 2.18 25.51 -13.87
C GLY A 427 3.17 25.50 -15.04
N GLN A 428 2.90 24.67 -16.03
CA GLN A 428 3.79 24.48 -17.16
C GLN A 428 3.04 24.70 -18.48
N VAL A 429 3.66 25.44 -19.40
CA VAL A 429 3.22 25.48 -20.80
C VAL A 429 4.20 24.64 -21.59
N VAL A 430 3.71 23.56 -22.18
CA VAL A 430 4.50 22.69 -23.06
C VAL A 430 4.13 23.00 -24.50
N GLU A 431 5.13 23.40 -25.28
CA GLU A 431 4.99 23.57 -26.72
C GLU A 431 5.11 22.20 -27.41
N ARG A 432 4.08 21.82 -28.17
CA ARG A 432 4.05 20.56 -28.92
C ARG A 432 3.70 20.81 -30.37
N LEU A 433 4.50 20.25 -31.29
CA LEU A 433 4.19 20.27 -32.71
C LEU A 433 3.25 19.10 -33.04
N VAL A 434 2.00 19.41 -33.41
CA VAL A 434 0.99 18.41 -33.84
C VAL A 434 0.58 18.74 -35.26
N ASP A 435 0.74 17.79 -36.19
CA ASP A 435 0.39 17.97 -37.61
C ASP A 435 0.96 19.25 -38.25
N ASN A 436 2.19 19.60 -37.87
CA ASN A 436 2.91 20.79 -38.34
C ASN A 436 2.30 22.14 -37.88
N GLU A 437 1.44 22.10 -36.85
CA GLU A 437 0.91 23.23 -36.09
C GLU A 437 1.49 23.22 -34.67
N ILE A 438 1.85 24.40 -34.15
CA ILE A 438 2.30 24.54 -32.76
C ILE A 438 1.05 24.59 -31.87
N VAL A 439 0.91 23.57 -31.02
CA VAL A 439 -0.11 23.48 -29.98
C VAL A 439 0.57 23.74 -28.64
N TYR A 440 -0.06 24.55 -27.80
CA TYR A 440 0.39 24.78 -26.43
C TYR A 440 -0.50 23.96 -25.49
N ASP A 441 0.10 22.99 -24.82
CA ASP A 441 -0.55 22.25 -23.74
C ASP A 441 -0.26 23.02 -22.44
N THR A 442 -1.31 23.51 -21.78
CA THR A 442 -1.20 24.22 -20.49
C THR A 442 -1.53 23.26 -19.36
N TYR A 443 -0.58 23.08 -18.45
CA TYR A 443 -0.68 22.31 -17.24
C TYR A 443 -0.73 23.25 -16.05
N THR A 444 -1.70 23.05 -15.17
CA THR A 444 -1.97 23.97 -14.08
C THR A 444 -1.74 23.32 -12.73
N ALA A 445 -0.82 23.88 -11.95
CA ALA A 445 -0.58 23.45 -10.58
C ALA A 445 -1.69 24.01 -9.68
N VAL A 446 -2.31 23.16 -8.87
CA VAL A 446 -3.48 23.54 -8.06
C VAL A 446 -3.16 23.46 -6.57
N PHE A 447 -3.37 24.57 -5.88
CA PHE A 447 -3.51 24.59 -4.42
C PHE A 447 -5.00 24.60 -4.09
N ALA A 448 -5.53 23.53 -3.50
CA ALA A 448 -6.91 23.47 -3.06
C ALA A 448 -6.98 23.50 -1.52
N VAL A 449 -7.84 24.37 -0.99
CA VAL A 449 -8.16 24.39 0.43
C VAL A 449 -9.40 23.54 0.66
N GLY A 450 -9.34 22.65 1.64
CA GLY A 450 -10.32 21.57 1.76
C GLY A 450 -9.79 20.26 1.18
N LEU A 451 -10.41 19.16 1.59
CA LEU A 451 -10.14 17.83 1.04
C LEU A 451 -11.31 17.49 0.11
N ASP A 452 -11.02 16.91 -1.05
CA ASP A 452 -12.08 16.49 -1.98
C ASP A 452 -13.11 15.58 -1.27
N GLY A 453 -14.40 15.85 -1.50
CA GLY A 453 -15.52 15.18 -0.85
C GLY A 453 -15.83 15.62 0.59
N ALA A 454 -15.21 16.71 1.09
CA ALA A 454 -15.63 17.34 2.33
C ALA A 454 -17.10 17.82 2.26
N THR A 455 -17.82 17.72 3.38
CA THR A 455 -19.25 18.08 3.46
C THR A 455 -19.48 19.43 4.14
N GLY A 456 -18.41 20.19 4.36
CA GLY A 456 -18.48 21.48 5.03
C GLY A 456 -17.12 22.19 5.04
N PRO A 457 -17.13 23.48 5.41
CA PRO A 457 -15.97 24.34 5.28
C PRO A 457 -14.78 23.84 6.08
N ALA A 458 -13.62 23.90 5.43
CA ALA A 458 -12.31 23.63 5.98
C ALA A 458 -11.56 24.94 6.21
N THR A 459 -10.62 24.90 7.14
CA THR A 459 -9.66 25.99 7.33
C THR A 459 -8.27 25.42 7.32
N VAL A 460 -7.35 26.02 6.56
CA VAL A 460 -5.92 25.71 6.59
C VAL A 460 -5.15 26.82 7.31
N THR A 461 -4.34 26.47 8.31
CA THR A 461 -3.37 27.39 8.90
C THR A 461 -2.03 27.27 8.18
N VAL A 462 -1.54 28.40 7.68
CA VAL A 462 -0.27 28.53 6.96
C VAL A 462 0.65 29.42 7.76
N ASP A 463 1.68 28.87 8.38
CA ASP A 463 2.76 29.65 9.02
C ASP A 463 4.04 29.61 8.16
N SER A 464 3.90 29.29 6.87
CA SER A 464 4.95 28.88 5.94
C SER A 464 5.07 29.81 4.74
N THR A 465 6.06 29.58 3.87
CA THR A 465 6.11 30.24 2.56
C THR A 465 5.29 29.46 1.53
N ILE A 466 4.38 30.14 0.82
CA ILE A 466 3.64 29.63 -0.34
C ILE A 466 3.97 30.50 -1.54
N ASN A 467 4.39 29.89 -2.63
CA ASN A 467 4.65 30.57 -3.90
C ASN A 467 3.71 30.00 -4.96
N LEU A 468 2.67 30.76 -5.31
CA LEU A 468 1.83 30.50 -6.49
C LEU A 468 2.51 31.13 -7.70
N ASN A 469 3.26 30.36 -8.50
CA ASN A 469 3.96 30.92 -9.67
C ASN A 469 3.03 30.94 -10.90
N GLU A 470 3.60 31.24 -12.08
CA GLU A 470 2.81 31.41 -13.30
C GLU A 470 1.97 30.18 -13.64
N ASN A 471 0.73 30.39 -14.09
CA ASN A 471 -0.22 29.36 -14.48
C ASN A 471 -0.62 28.40 -13.34
N SER A 472 -0.66 28.90 -12.10
CA SER A 472 -1.19 28.19 -10.93
C SER A 472 -2.65 28.57 -10.64
N ILE A 473 -3.37 27.70 -9.93
CA ILE A 473 -4.70 27.97 -9.39
C ILE A 473 -4.71 27.85 -7.87
N LEU A 474 -5.36 28.81 -7.19
CA LEU A 474 -5.90 28.61 -5.85
C LEU A 474 -7.38 28.21 -5.97
N GLU A 475 -7.75 27.08 -5.40
CA GLU A 475 -9.14 26.58 -5.32
C GLU A 475 -9.70 26.68 -3.91
N ILE A 476 -10.92 27.20 -3.82
CA ILE A 476 -11.65 27.44 -2.58
C ILE A 476 -13.11 27.01 -2.78
N GLU A 477 -13.68 26.22 -1.88
CA GLU A 477 -15.10 25.86 -1.96
C GLU A 477 -15.98 26.75 -1.08
N VAL A 478 -17.17 27.07 -1.59
CA VAL A 478 -18.25 27.73 -0.87
C VAL A 478 -19.41 26.76 -0.71
N TYR A 479 -20.02 26.78 0.46
CA TYR A 479 -21.07 25.85 0.86
C TYR A 479 -22.41 26.55 0.99
N GLY A 480 -23.50 25.82 0.72
CA GLY A 480 -24.86 26.37 0.73
C GLY A 480 -25.28 26.92 2.09
N ASN A 481 -24.66 26.45 3.18
CA ASN A 481 -24.86 26.93 4.55
C ASN A 481 -24.18 28.28 4.85
N GLY A 482 -23.48 28.88 3.88
CA GLY A 482 -22.73 30.12 4.04
C GLY A 482 -21.30 29.94 4.54
N GLY A 483 -20.83 28.70 4.66
CA GLY A 483 -19.42 28.38 4.93
C GLY A 483 -18.53 28.56 3.70
N ILE A 484 -17.24 28.79 3.92
CA ILE A 484 -16.20 28.83 2.89
C ILE A 484 -14.92 28.19 3.40
N ASP A 485 -14.20 27.55 2.50
CA ASP A 485 -12.83 27.13 2.75
C ASP A 485 -11.90 28.33 2.92
N SER A 486 -11.09 28.34 3.98
CA SER A 486 -10.35 29.54 4.37
C SER A 486 -8.89 29.27 4.73
N ILE A 487 -8.06 30.28 4.54
CA ILE A 487 -6.64 30.28 4.86
C ILE A 487 -6.41 31.23 6.04
N ILE A 488 -5.86 30.72 7.14
CA ILE A 488 -5.35 31.52 8.26
C ILE A 488 -3.84 31.67 8.08
N LEU A 489 -3.38 32.89 7.83
CA LEU A 489 -1.96 33.22 7.71
C LEU A 489 -1.36 33.48 9.10
N GLY A 490 -0.36 32.69 9.46
CA GLY A 490 0.40 32.78 10.70
C GLY A 490 1.41 33.93 10.71
N SER A 491 2.16 34.05 11.80
CA SER A 491 3.14 35.13 11.99
C SER A 491 4.33 35.07 11.04
N ASN A 492 4.69 33.87 10.59
CA ASN A 492 5.82 33.60 9.70
C ASN A 492 5.35 33.30 8.26
N ALA A 493 4.06 33.44 7.99
CA ALA A 493 3.52 33.22 6.65
C ALA A 493 4.15 34.19 5.64
N GLU A 494 4.40 33.69 4.44
CA GLU A 494 4.72 34.47 3.25
C GLU A 494 3.89 33.89 2.09
N PHE A 495 2.91 34.63 1.58
CA PHE A 495 2.00 34.13 0.54
C PHE A 495 2.21 34.92 -0.75
N ASN A 496 3.04 34.40 -1.64
CA ASN A 496 3.44 35.06 -2.86
C ASN A 496 2.56 34.60 -4.04
N ILE A 497 1.92 35.57 -4.69
CA ILE A 497 1.08 35.39 -5.88
C ILE A 497 1.85 35.96 -7.08
N GLY A 498 2.28 35.07 -7.97
CA GLY A 498 2.95 35.40 -9.21
C GLY A 498 2.00 35.99 -10.27
N SER A 499 2.52 36.20 -11.48
CA SER A 499 1.71 36.60 -12.63
C SER A 499 0.83 35.44 -13.11
N ASN A 500 -0.33 35.72 -13.71
CA ASN A 500 -1.21 34.71 -14.32
C ASN A 500 -1.64 33.61 -13.35
N VAL A 501 -1.83 33.95 -12.07
CA VAL A 501 -2.44 33.06 -11.06
C VAL A 501 -3.94 33.32 -11.04
N MET A 502 -4.71 32.23 -11.10
CA MET A 502 -6.17 32.28 -11.05
C MET A 502 -6.68 31.87 -9.66
N LEU A 503 -7.72 32.54 -9.19
CA LEU A 503 -8.57 32.04 -8.10
C LEU A 503 -9.77 31.32 -8.72
N SER A 504 -10.02 30.09 -8.30
CA SER A 504 -11.21 29.32 -8.69
C SER A 504 -12.09 29.09 -7.46
N ILE A 505 -13.33 29.56 -7.53
CA ILE A 505 -14.34 29.28 -6.51
C ILE A 505 -15.18 28.10 -6.97
N LEU A 506 -15.33 27.09 -6.13
CA LEU A 506 -16.17 25.92 -6.36
C LEU A 506 -17.40 25.93 -5.44
N MET A 507 -18.41 25.15 -5.81
CA MET A 507 -19.61 24.96 -4.99
C MET A 507 -19.62 23.53 -4.44
N GLY A 508 -19.56 23.37 -3.11
CA GLY A 508 -19.42 22.05 -2.48
C GLY A 508 -20.69 21.18 -2.56
N ASP A 509 -21.86 21.71 -2.21
CA ASP A 509 -23.13 20.96 -2.15
C ASP A 509 -24.28 21.64 -2.88
N ALA A 510 -24.50 22.92 -2.59
CA ALA A 510 -25.44 23.84 -3.21
C ALA A 510 -24.82 25.24 -3.19
N GLY A 511 -25.07 26.04 -4.23
CA GLY A 511 -24.56 27.42 -4.25
C GLY A 511 -24.99 28.22 -3.02
N PRO A 512 -24.25 29.29 -2.63
CA PRO A 512 -24.50 30.05 -1.42
C PRO A 512 -25.95 30.55 -1.38
N ILE A 513 -26.71 29.98 -0.44
CA ILE A 513 -28.12 30.30 -0.27
C ILE A 513 -28.27 31.67 0.39
N LEU A 514 -27.26 32.08 1.16
CA LEU A 514 -27.23 33.33 1.93
C LEU A 514 -26.42 34.41 1.23
N GLU A 515 -26.93 35.65 1.26
CA GLU A 515 -26.12 36.85 1.02
C GLU A 515 -25.10 36.99 2.15
N GLY A 516 -23.89 37.43 1.84
CA GLY A 516 -22.85 37.53 2.85
C GLY A 516 -21.46 37.77 2.30
N ASP A 517 -20.55 38.00 3.24
CA ASP A 517 -19.13 38.19 2.99
C ASP A 517 -18.38 36.88 3.27
N TYR A 518 -17.52 36.51 2.34
CA TYR A 518 -16.69 35.32 2.39
C TYR A 518 -15.23 35.72 2.40
N ASN A 519 -14.57 35.49 3.53
CA ASN A 519 -13.16 35.83 3.72
C ASN A 519 -12.31 34.61 3.34
N ILE A 520 -11.53 34.73 2.26
CA ILE A 520 -10.63 33.66 1.83
C ILE A 520 -9.40 33.62 2.75
N PHE A 521 -8.84 34.79 3.05
CA PHE A 521 -7.67 34.94 3.90
C PHE A 521 -8.02 35.64 5.22
N THR A 522 -7.43 35.16 6.31
CA THR A 522 -7.49 35.79 7.64
C THR A 522 -6.11 35.70 8.32
N GLY A 523 -5.92 36.36 9.47
CA GLY A 523 -4.64 36.38 10.17
C GLY A 523 -3.69 37.47 9.66
N ASN A 524 -2.44 37.11 9.39
CA ASN A 524 -1.40 38.03 8.92
C ASN A 524 -1.54 38.36 7.42
N ILE A 525 -2.61 39.05 7.04
CA ILE A 525 -2.93 39.38 5.63
C ILE A 525 -1.81 40.20 4.95
N ALA A 526 -1.04 40.96 5.71
CA ALA A 526 0.11 41.72 5.21
C ALA A 526 1.26 40.84 4.67
N SER A 527 1.21 39.51 4.91
CA SER A 527 2.13 38.55 4.31
C SER A 527 1.83 38.18 2.87
N ILE A 528 0.67 38.60 2.34
CA ILE A 528 0.32 38.36 0.94
C ILE A 528 1.02 39.39 0.05
N SER A 529 1.67 38.91 -1.01
CA SER A 529 2.35 39.73 -2.01
C SER A 529 1.86 39.33 -3.40
N GLY A 530 1.43 40.31 -4.22
CA GLY A 530 0.85 40.07 -5.54
C GLY A 530 -0.68 40.01 -5.53
N ASP A 531 -1.27 39.85 -6.71
CA ASP A 531 -2.72 39.87 -6.94
C ASP A 531 -3.13 38.69 -7.84
N PHE A 532 -4.32 38.12 -7.61
CA PHE A 532 -4.91 37.22 -8.61
C PHE A 532 -5.28 38.02 -9.85
N THR A 533 -4.83 37.55 -11.02
CA THR A 533 -5.08 38.22 -12.30
C THR A 533 -6.41 37.80 -12.93
N ASP A 534 -6.94 36.65 -12.52
CA ASP A 534 -8.21 36.11 -13.01
C ASP A 534 -8.99 35.41 -11.88
N MET A 535 -10.30 35.34 -12.04
CA MET A 535 -11.22 34.66 -11.10
C MET A 535 -12.26 33.85 -11.87
N LEU A 536 -12.30 32.55 -11.60
CA LEU A 536 -13.39 31.68 -12.02
C LEU A 536 -14.43 31.62 -10.90
N LEU A 537 -15.58 32.27 -11.12
CA LEU A 537 -16.68 32.33 -10.16
C LEU A 537 -17.88 31.55 -10.70
N PRO A 538 -18.50 30.65 -9.90
CA PRO A 538 -19.70 29.94 -10.32
C PRO A 538 -20.88 30.89 -10.49
N GLU A 539 -21.81 30.53 -11.37
CA GLU A 539 -23.09 31.21 -11.45
C GLU A 539 -23.87 31.07 -10.13
N LEU A 540 -24.55 32.16 -9.74
CA LEU A 540 -25.37 32.19 -8.55
C LEU A 540 -26.85 32.19 -8.93
N ASP A 541 -27.63 31.34 -8.26
CA ASP A 541 -29.07 31.31 -8.44
C ASP A 541 -29.79 32.42 -7.67
N GLY A 542 -31.04 32.70 -8.08
CA GLY A 542 -31.97 33.50 -7.28
C GLY A 542 -31.78 35.01 -7.38
N GLY A 543 -31.25 35.51 -8.50
CA GLY A 543 -31.08 36.95 -8.73
C GLY A 543 -29.95 37.55 -7.90
N LYS A 544 -28.86 36.79 -7.74
CA LYS A 544 -27.66 37.16 -6.98
C LYS A 544 -26.47 37.30 -7.91
N SER A 545 -25.50 38.10 -7.51
CA SER A 545 -24.24 38.29 -8.20
C SER A 545 -23.08 38.34 -7.20
N TRP A 546 -21.91 37.95 -7.65
CA TRP A 546 -20.67 38.19 -6.92
C TRP A 546 -20.30 39.67 -6.97
N ASP A 547 -19.98 40.22 -5.81
CA ASP A 547 -19.28 41.49 -5.66
C ASP A 547 -17.83 41.22 -5.25
N THR A 548 -16.92 41.57 -6.15
CA THR A 548 -15.48 41.40 -6.00
C THR A 548 -14.76 42.72 -5.74
N SER A 549 -15.48 43.82 -5.48
CA SER A 549 -14.85 45.14 -5.32
C SER A 549 -13.93 45.24 -4.10
N ARG A 550 -14.09 44.31 -3.16
CA ARG A 550 -13.29 44.18 -1.94
C ARG A 550 -12.24 43.06 -2.03
N PHE A 551 -12.08 42.47 -3.21
CA PHE A 551 -11.08 41.44 -3.48
C PHE A 551 -9.82 42.09 -4.11
N ASN A 552 -8.62 41.61 -3.75
CA ASN A 552 -7.32 42.26 -4.04
C ASN A 552 -7.23 43.73 -3.55
N ALA A 553 -8.06 44.14 -2.59
CA ALA A 553 -7.99 45.48 -2.02
C ALA A 553 -6.94 45.49 -0.91
N ALA A 554 -6.31 46.65 -0.65
CA ALA A 554 -5.24 46.79 0.36
C ALA A 554 -5.58 46.20 1.75
N ASP A 555 -6.88 46.17 2.11
CA ASP A 555 -7.39 45.62 3.37
C ASP A 555 -8.42 44.49 3.16
N GLY A 556 -8.50 43.90 1.97
CA GLY A 556 -9.63 43.04 1.60
C GLY A 556 -9.28 41.87 0.67
N TRP A 557 -9.58 40.67 1.16
CA TRP A 557 -9.64 39.42 0.40
C TRP A 557 -11.03 38.81 0.54
N VAL A 558 -12.03 39.65 0.30
CA VAL A 558 -13.44 39.34 0.56
C VAL A 558 -14.20 39.24 -0.74
N LEU A 559 -14.87 38.11 -0.92
CA LEU A 559 -15.90 37.93 -1.93
C LEU A 559 -17.26 38.12 -1.27
N SER A 560 -18.15 38.89 -1.89
CA SER A 560 -19.48 39.12 -1.34
C SER A 560 -20.54 38.59 -2.30
N VAL A 561 -21.57 37.95 -1.75
CA VAL A 561 -22.78 37.58 -2.51
C VAL A 561 -23.82 38.65 -2.25
N VAL A 562 -24.20 39.38 -3.31
CA VAL A 562 -25.16 40.48 -3.25
C VAL A 562 -26.32 40.24 -4.21
N PRO A 563 -27.50 40.86 -3.99
CA PRO A 563 -28.55 40.88 -4.99
C PRO A 563 -28.06 41.50 -6.31
N GLU A 564 -28.54 40.96 -7.43
CA GLU A 564 -28.29 41.54 -8.74
C GLU A 564 -28.76 43.01 -8.78
N PRO A 565 -28.08 43.88 -9.53
CA PRO A 565 -28.52 45.27 -9.75
C PRO A 565 -29.98 45.38 -10.24
N SER A 566 -30.44 44.37 -10.98
CA SER A 566 -31.83 44.24 -11.46
C SER A 566 -32.84 44.11 -10.31
N THR A 567 -32.50 43.33 -9.29
CA THR A 567 -33.29 43.11 -8.07
C THR A 567 -33.44 44.41 -7.28
N TYR A 568 -32.36 45.18 -7.13
CA TYR A 568 -32.41 46.50 -6.49
C TYR A 568 -33.30 47.48 -7.25
N ALA A 569 -33.27 47.47 -8.58
CA ALA A 569 -34.10 48.33 -9.41
C ALA A 569 -35.60 48.03 -9.23
N VAL A 570 -35.97 46.76 -9.09
CA VAL A 570 -37.36 46.35 -8.82
C VAL A 570 -37.83 46.82 -7.44
N ILE A 571 -37.00 46.63 -6.40
CA ILE A 571 -37.32 47.04 -5.03
C ILE A 571 -37.47 48.56 -4.94
N LEU A 572 -36.51 49.32 -5.50
CA LEU A 572 -36.56 50.77 -5.55
C LEU A 572 -37.75 51.26 -6.37
N GLY A 573 -38.02 50.64 -7.53
CA GLY A 573 -39.18 50.93 -8.34
C GLY A 573 -40.50 50.72 -7.58
N ALA A 574 -40.64 49.59 -6.88
CA ALA A 574 -41.81 49.28 -6.05
C ALA A 574 -41.98 50.27 -4.88
N ALA A 575 -40.88 50.64 -4.22
CA ALA A 575 -40.89 51.62 -3.14
C ALA A 575 -41.34 53.02 -3.63
N VAL A 576 -40.86 53.45 -4.80
CA VAL A 576 -41.27 54.72 -5.43
C VAL A 576 -42.76 54.68 -5.80
N VAL A 577 -43.25 53.57 -6.34
CA VAL A 577 -44.68 53.39 -6.66
C VAL A 577 -45.53 53.41 -5.39
N LEU A 578 -45.12 52.72 -4.33
CA LEU A 578 -45.81 52.73 -3.03
C LEU A 578 -45.85 54.13 -2.41
N LEU A 579 -44.73 54.87 -2.43
CA LEU A 579 -44.68 56.26 -1.98
C LEU A 579 -45.61 57.17 -2.80
N ALA A 580 -45.66 56.97 -4.13
CA ALA A 580 -46.58 57.70 -4.99
C ALA A 580 -48.05 57.38 -4.67
N LEU A 581 -48.38 56.11 -4.39
CA LEU A 581 -49.73 55.69 -4.00
C LEU A 581 -50.13 56.22 -2.61
N VAL A 582 -49.22 56.23 -1.63
CA VAL A 582 -49.46 56.82 -0.30
C VAL A 582 -49.68 58.32 -0.40
N ARG A 583 -48.89 59.03 -1.22
CA ARG A 583 -49.12 60.46 -1.50
C ARG A 583 -50.47 60.71 -2.17
N ARG A 584 -50.89 59.83 -3.09
CA ARG A 584 -52.19 59.95 -3.77
C ARG A 584 -53.38 59.72 -2.83
N LYS A 585 -53.26 58.88 -1.79
CA LYS A 585 -54.32 58.64 -0.80
C LYS A 585 -54.41 59.70 0.32
N ARG A 586 -53.37 60.52 0.51
CA ARG A 586 -53.37 61.62 1.51
C ARG A 586 -53.91 62.94 0.96
N LYS A 587 -54.01 63.07 -0.37
CA LYS A 587 -54.86 64.07 -1.02
C LYS A 587 -56.25 63.49 -1.18
#